data_AF-A0A2D4LEY2-F1
#
_entry.id   AF-A0A2D4LEY2-F1
#
_cell.length_a   1.000
_cell.length_b   1.000
_cell.length_c   1.000
_cell.angle_alpha   90.00
_cell.angle_beta   90.00
_cell.angle_gamma   90.00
#
_symmetry.space_group_name_H-M   'P 1'
#
loop_
_entity.id
_entity.type
_entity.pdbx_description
1 polymer ?
#
loop_
_entity_poly.entity_id
_entity_poly.type
_entity_poly.pdbx_seq_one_letter_code
_entity_poly.pdbx_strand_id
1 'polypeptide(L)'
;MSFQIQKVILALGDYMGATCHACIGGTNVRNEMQKLQAEAPHIVVGTPGRVFDMLNRRYLSPKWIKMFVLDEADEMLSRGFKDQIYEIFQKLSTNIQVK
;
A
#
# COMPACT_ATOMS: atom_id res chain seq x y z
N MET A 1 -13.20 8.07 -2.95
CA MET A 1 -12.43 6.87 -3.35
C MET A 1 -11.84 6.13 -2.15
N SER A 2 -11.02 6.78 -1.32
CA SER A 2 -10.31 6.12 -0.21
C SER A 2 -11.19 5.37 0.81
N PHE A 3 -12.32 5.94 1.23
CA PHE A 3 -13.19 5.30 2.23
C PHE A 3 -13.91 4.04 1.70
N GLN A 4 -14.23 4.00 0.41
CA GLN A 4 -14.83 2.81 -0.22
C GLN A 4 -13.81 1.68 -0.32
N ILE A 5 -12.58 2.00 -0.75
CA ILE A 5 -11.46 1.04 -0.81
C ILE A 5 -11.20 0.42 0.55
N GLN A 6 -11.19 1.23 1.62
CA GLN A 6 -11.03 0.74 2.99
C GLN A 6 -12.10 -0.28 3.38
N LYS A 7 -13.38 0.03 3.12
CA LYS A 7 -14.49 -0.88 3.45
C LYS A 7 -14.39 -2.21 2.73
N VAL A 8 -14.12 -2.17 1.42
CA VAL A 8 -14.01 -3.38 0.59
C VAL A 8 -12.86 -4.26 1.07
N ILE A 9 -11.72 -3.66 1.38
CA ILE A 9 -10.52 -4.39 1.79
C ILE A 9 -10.64 -5.03 3.16
N LEU A 10 -11.26 -4.33 4.11
CA LEU A 10 -11.53 -4.90 5.43
C LEU A 10 -12.52 -6.07 5.31
N ALA A 11 -13.59 -5.92 4.52
CA ALA A 11 -14.56 -6.99 4.29
C ALA A 11 -13.92 -8.21 3.59
N LEU A 12 -13.05 -7.99 2.61
CA LEU A 12 -12.30 -9.05 1.95
C LEU A 12 -11.30 -9.72 2.89
N GLY A 13 -10.60 -8.94 3.72
CA GLY A 13 -9.69 -9.44 4.74
C GLY A 13 -10.39 -10.36 5.73
N ASP A 14 -11.53 -9.91 6.27
CA ASP A 14 -12.36 -10.70 7.18
C ASP A 14 -12.84 -12.00 6.55
N TYR A 15 -13.28 -11.95 5.27
CA TYR A 15 -13.74 -13.13 4.54
C TYR A 15 -12.60 -14.14 4.26
N MET A 16 -11.40 -13.65 3.94
CA MET A 16 -10.25 -14.47 3.57
C MET A 16 -9.39 -14.90 4.76
N GLY A 17 -9.66 -14.38 5.97
CA GLY A 17 -8.77 -14.54 7.13
C GLY A 17 -7.42 -13.83 6.93
N ALA A 18 -7.39 -12.78 6.12
CA ALA A 18 -6.18 -12.01 5.80
C ALA A 18 -6.24 -10.64 6.46
N THR A 19 -5.17 -10.25 7.15
CA THR A 19 -5.07 -8.90 7.71
C THR A 19 -4.76 -7.88 6.62
N CYS A 20 -5.57 -6.84 6.56
CA CYS A 20 -5.46 -5.82 5.54
C CYS A 20 -5.29 -4.44 6.16
N HIS A 21 -4.51 -3.58 5.50
CA HIS A 21 -4.28 -2.21 5.93
C HIS A 21 -4.50 -1.22 4.79
N ALA A 22 -5.32 -0.19 5.06
CA ALA A 22 -5.59 0.88 4.12
C ALA A 22 -4.76 2.13 4.47
N CYS A 23 -3.75 2.44 3.67
CA CYS A 23 -2.91 3.63 3.79
C CYS A 23 -3.60 4.84 3.16
N ILE A 24 -4.44 5.53 3.92
CA ILE A 24 -5.23 6.67 3.46
C ILE A 24 -4.79 7.93 4.21
N GLY A 25 -4.70 9.08 3.53
CA GLY A 25 -4.40 10.36 4.20
C GLY A 25 -5.49 10.78 5.19
N GLY A 26 -5.11 11.46 6.27
CA GLY A 26 -6.05 11.99 7.29
C GLY A 26 -6.09 11.19 8.60
N THR A 27 -5.38 10.08 8.69
CA THR A 27 -5.20 9.27 9.90
C THR A 27 -3.93 9.65 10.66
N ASN A 28 -3.94 9.45 11.99
CA ASN A 28 -2.76 9.70 12.81
C ASN A 28 -1.66 8.67 12.49
N VAL A 29 -0.59 9.14 11.85
CA VAL A 29 0.55 8.32 11.42
C VAL A 29 1.12 7.48 12.55
N ARG A 30 1.18 7.99 13.79
CA ARG A 30 1.72 7.22 14.94
C ARG A 30 0.87 6.00 15.27
N ASN A 31 -0.46 6.12 15.19
CA ASN A 31 -1.36 5.01 15.49
C ASN A 31 -1.31 3.96 14.36
N GLU A 32 -1.20 4.39 13.11
CA GLU A 32 -0.98 3.47 11.98
C GLU A 32 0.33 2.72 12.11
N MET A 33 1.41 3.42 12.51
CA MET A 33 2.71 2.79 12.75
C MET A 33 2.65 1.71 13.82
N GLN A 34 2.03 2.01 14.96
CA GLN A 34 1.90 1.02 16.03
C GLN A 34 1.15 -0.23 15.56
N LYS A 35 0.09 -0.05 14.75
CA LYS A 35 -0.64 -1.18 14.16
C LYS A 35 0.21 -2.00 13.20
N LEU A 36 0.91 -1.34 12.27
CA LEU A 36 1.79 -1.99 11.29
C LEU A 36 2.97 -2.73 11.94
N GLN A 37 3.47 -2.22 13.07
CA GLN A 37 4.55 -2.85 13.83
C GLN A 37 4.07 -3.99 14.72
N ALA A 38 2.87 -3.86 15.30
CA ALA A 38 2.27 -4.91 16.12
C ALA A 38 1.87 -6.12 15.25
N GLU A 39 1.34 -5.86 14.05
CA GLU A 39 0.91 -6.87 13.10
C GLU A 39 1.21 -6.44 11.67
N ALA A 40 2.05 -7.23 10.99
CA ALA A 40 2.34 -7.00 9.58
C ALA A 40 1.13 -7.40 8.74
N PRO A 41 0.53 -6.47 7.97
CA PRO A 41 -0.62 -6.80 7.14
C PRO A 41 -0.22 -7.68 5.96
N HIS A 42 -1.09 -8.62 5.60
CA HIS A 42 -0.96 -9.41 4.37
C HIS A 42 -1.18 -8.55 3.12
N ILE A 43 -2.08 -7.58 3.20
CA ILE A 43 -2.45 -6.70 2.07
C ILE A 43 -2.37 -5.24 2.52
N VAL A 44 -1.72 -4.41 1.71
CA VAL A 44 -1.69 -2.95 1.88
C VAL A 44 -2.26 -2.30 0.63
N VAL A 45 -3.20 -1.37 0.80
CA VAL A 45 -3.73 -0.55 -0.30
C VAL A 45 -3.79 0.89 0.12
N GLY A 46 -3.46 1.80 -0.79
CA GLY A 46 -3.47 3.22 -0.50
C GLY A 46 -3.14 4.04 -1.73
N THR A 47 -3.11 5.36 -1.55
CA THR A 47 -2.66 6.25 -2.62
C THR A 47 -1.13 6.13 -2.80
N PRO A 48 -0.60 6.29 -4.03
CA PRO A 48 0.83 6.14 -4.29
C PRO A 48 1.72 6.94 -3.33
N GLY A 49 1.38 8.21 -3.09
CA GLY A 49 2.15 9.07 -2.18
C GLY A 49 2.19 8.57 -0.73
N ARG A 50 1.10 7.98 -0.21
CA ARG A 50 1.07 7.45 1.16
C ARG A 50 1.83 6.13 1.26
N VAL A 51 1.67 5.24 0.29
CA VAL A 51 2.41 3.97 0.22
C VAL A 51 3.92 4.22 0.09
N PHE A 52 4.30 5.19 -0.75
CA PHE A 52 5.69 5.63 -0.90
C PHE A 52 6.27 6.12 0.43
N ASP A 53 5.55 6.96 1.18
CA ASP A 53 5.98 7.42 2.51
C ASP A 53 6.16 6.26 3.51
N MET A 54 5.26 5.27 3.53
CA MET A 54 5.38 4.09 4.39
C MET A 54 6.60 3.22 4.05
N LEU A 55 6.90 3.05 2.76
CA LEU A 55 8.10 2.33 2.31
C LEU A 55 9.38 3.10 2.68
N ASN A 56 9.42 4.41 2.46
CA ASN A 56 10.58 5.23 2.79
C ASN A 56 10.89 5.29 4.28
N ARG A 57 9.84 5.36 5.11
CA ARG A 57 9.98 5.33 6.57
C ARG A 57 10.25 3.93 7.13
N ARG A 58 10.35 2.91 6.26
CA ARG A 58 10.57 1.50 6.60
C ARG A 58 9.49 0.90 7.49
N TYR A 59 8.26 1.41 7.42
CA TYR A 59 7.10 0.78 8.08
C TYR A 59 6.61 -0.41 7.29
N LEU A 60 6.85 -0.41 5.97
CA LEU A 60 6.68 -1.56 5.10
C LEU A 60 8.05 -1.96 4.57
N SER A 61 8.41 -3.23 4.74
CA SER A 61 9.65 -3.75 4.20
C SER A 61 9.41 -4.31 2.80
N PRO A 62 10.02 -3.73 1.75
CA PRO A 62 9.80 -4.17 0.37
C PRO A 62 10.32 -5.60 0.12
N LYS A 63 11.21 -6.11 0.98
CA LYS A 63 11.73 -7.48 0.93
C LYS A 63 10.63 -8.54 0.97
N TRP A 64 9.50 -8.27 1.63
CA TRP A 64 8.42 -9.23 1.81
C TRP A 64 7.28 -9.02 0.80
N ILE A 65 7.34 -7.98 -0.03
CA ILE A 65 6.31 -7.67 -1.02
C ILE A 65 6.54 -8.54 -2.25
N LYS A 66 5.60 -9.44 -2.51
CA LYS A 66 5.64 -10.39 -3.65
C LYS A 66 4.81 -9.95 -4.85
N MET A 67 3.86 -9.04 -4.63
CA MET A 67 2.94 -8.55 -5.67
C MET A 67 2.73 -7.05 -5.49
N PHE A 68 2.71 -6.35 -6.62
CA PHE A 68 2.35 -4.95 -6.71
C PHE A 68 1.26 -4.79 -7.77
N VAL A 69 0.14 -4.18 -7.40
CA VAL A 69 -1.01 -3.97 -8.27
C VAL A 69 -1.21 -2.46 -8.44
N LEU A 70 -1.31 -2.00 -9.68
CA LEU A 70 -1.60 -0.60 -9.99
C LEU A 70 -2.94 -0.50 -10.72
N ASP A 71 -3.98 -0.11 -10.00
CA ASP A 71 -5.30 0.15 -10.58
C ASP A 71 -5.30 1.49 -11.33
N GLU A 72 -6.06 1.58 -12.43
CA GLU A 72 -6.13 2.77 -13.30
C GLU A 72 -4.74 3.34 -13.65
N ALA A 73 -3.82 2.47 -14.12
CA ALA A 73 -2.40 2.79 -14.29
C ALA A 73 -2.15 4.03 -15.16
N ASP A 74 -2.93 4.25 -16.21
CA ASP A 74 -2.88 5.42 -17.09
C ASP A 74 -3.25 6.71 -16.35
N GLU A 75 -4.28 6.68 -15.52
CA GLU A 75 -4.66 7.79 -14.64
C GLU A 75 -3.58 8.06 -13.59
N MET A 76 -3.06 7.01 -12.96
CA MET A 76 -2.03 7.12 -11.94
C MET A 76 -0.72 7.70 -12.48
N LEU A 77 -0.33 7.35 -13.71
CA LEU A 77 0.87 7.88 -14.35
C LEU A 77 0.68 9.31 -14.87
N SER A 78 -0.55 9.73 -15.21
CA SER A 78 -0.85 11.09 -15.71
C SER A 78 -1.05 12.13 -14.61
N ARG A 79 -1.50 11.73 -13.41
CA ARG A 79 -1.78 12.63 -12.26
C ARG A 79 -0.54 13.17 -11.52
N GLY A 80 0.66 13.01 -12.07
CA GLY A 80 1.90 13.41 -11.41
C GLY A 80 2.37 12.45 -10.32
N PHE A 81 1.78 11.25 -10.20
CA PHE A 81 2.28 10.19 -9.32
C PHE A 81 3.35 9.31 -9.97
N LYS A 82 3.66 9.55 -11.24
CA LYS A 82 4.65 8.79 -12.01
C LYS A 82 5.96 8.58 -11.26
N ASP A 83 6.55 9.64 -10.73
CA ASP A 83 7.85 9.57 -10.05
C ASP A 83 7.75 8.76 -8.75
N GLN A 84 6.66 8.93 -7.99
CA GLN A 84 6.43 8.16 -6.76
C GLN A 84 6.24 6.67 -7.04
N ILE A 85 5.49 6.33 -8.09
CA ILE A 85 5.27 4.94 -8.50
C ILE A 85 6.58 4.32 -8.96
N TYR A 86 7.37 5.05 -9.75
CA TYR A 86 8.68 4.59 -10.21
C TYR A 86 9.64 4.33 -9.04
N GLU A 87 9.70 5.23 -8.07
CA GLU A 87 10.48 5.05 -6.85
C GLU A 87 10.01 3.87 -5.99
N ILE A 88 8.69 3.62 -5.91
CA ILE A 88 8.16 2.42 -5.27
C ILE A 88 8.69 1.18 -5.99
N PHE A 89 8.56 1.11 -7.32
CA PHE A 89 9.06 -0.02 -8.12
C PHE A 89 10.54 -0.28 -7.89
N GLN A 90 11.39 0.76 -7.84
CA GLN A 90 12.82 0.60 -7.63
C GLN A 90 13.18 0.02 -6.25
N LYS A 91 12.31 0.16 -5.25
CA LYS A 91 12.53 -0.42 -3.91
C LYS A 91 12.09 -1.89 -3.83
N LEU A 92 11.20 -2.33 -4.72
CA LEU A 92 10.65 -3.68 -4.72
C LEU A 92 11.65 -4.71 -5.24
N SER A 93 11.46 -5.97 -4.86
CA SER A 93 12.35 -7.06 -5.31
C SER A 93 12.21 -7.31 -6.82
N THR A 94 13.28 -7.78 -7.46
CA THR A 94 13.27 -8.09 -8.91
C THR A 94 12.33 -9.23 -9.31
N ASN A 95 11.95 -10.08 -8.35
CA ASN A 95 11.04 -11.22 -8.58
C ASN A 95 9.57 -10.86 -8.32
N ILE A 96 9.25 -9.56 -8.20
CA ILE A 96 7.90 -9.12 -7.89
C ILE A 96 6.96 -9.36 -9.08
N GLN A 97 5.75 -9.82 -8.78
CA GLN A 97 4.68 -9.86 -9.76
C GLN A 97 4.02 -8.48 -9.87
N VAL A 98 3.94 -7.96 -11.09
CA VAL A 98 3.29 -6.67 -11.39
C VAL A 98 1.98 -6.94 -12.12
N LYS A 99 0.90 -6.34 -11.64
CA LYS A 99 -0.45 -6.50 -12.18
C LYS A 99 -1.10 -5.14 -12.40
#